data_AF-A0A398B6R4-F1
#
_entry.id   AF-A0A398B6R4-F1
#
_cell.length_a   1.000
_cell.length_b   1.000
_cell.length_c   1.000
_cell.angle_alpha   90.00
_cell.angle_beta   90.00
_cell.angle_gamma   90.00
#
_symmetry.space_group_name_H-M   'P 1'
#
loop_
_entity.id
_entity.type
_entity.pdbx_description
1 polymer ?
#
loop_
_entity_poly.entity_id
_entity_poly.type
_entity_poly.pdbx_seq_one_letter_code
_entity_poly.pdbx_strand_id
1 'polypeptide(L)'
;MNLFSIVAREDFISVVAEAFLPKLRKSANFRIIKPNESFLIYESPGENGDNAAKLAVMMAGEGKGLEEIAIRLREELPVEAVIGGISKEGAIQYHILSSEGTLESYYPDCGESLYYAKHEDDQLKPMKELQKSLMMNGMSTINEVQAAQYNFLQSYIGAKIAAQTIIIEK
;
A
#
# COMPACT_ATOMS: atom_id res chain seq x y z
N MET A 1 -2.40 -3.67 10.24
CA MET A 1 -2.93 -2.76 9.21
C MET A 1 -3.68 -3.59 8.18
N ASN A 2 -4.96 -3.29 7.90
CA ASN A 2 -5.78 -3.97 6.87
C ASN A 2 -5.49 -3.47 5.44
N LEU A 3 -4.21 -3.34 5.11
CA LEU A 3 -3.81 -3.31 3.71
C LEU A 3 -4.00 -4.72 3.15
N PHE A 4 -4.45 -4.86 1.91
CA PHE A 4 -4.69 -6.18 1.31
C PHE A 4 -3.67 -6.50 0.22
N SER A 5 -3.40 -5.54 -0.67
CA SER A 5 -2.40 -5.74 -1.73
C SER A 5 -1.87 -4.43 -2.29
N ILE A 6 -0.58 -4.43 -2.66
CA ILE A 6 0.07 -3.40 -3.47
C ILE A 6 0.63 -4.09 -4.72
N VAL A 7 0.34 -3.53 -5.88
CA VAL A 7 0.97 -3.95 -7.13
C VAL A 7 1.64 -2.72 -7.70
N ALA A 8 2.94 -2.79 -7.93
CA ALA A 8 3.74 -1.62 -8.29
C ALA A 8 4.65 -1.98 -9.47
N ARG A 9 4.48 -1.24 -10.57
CA ARG A 9 5.23 -1.39 -11.80
C ARG A 9 6.01 -0.11 -12.05
N GLU A 10 6.83 -0.13 -13.10
CA GLU A 10 7.60 1.03 -13.52
C GLU A 10 6.72 2.23 -13.85
N ASP A 11 5.45 2.03 -14.22
CA ASP A 11 4.51 3.00 -14.77
C ASP A 11 3.32 3.31 -13.84
N PHE A 12 3.01 2.45 -12.86
CA PHE A 12 1.92 2.69 -11.91
C PHE A 12 2.09 1.98 -10.57
N ILE A 13 1.31 2.42 -9.59
CA ILE A 13 1.06 1.71 -8.33
C ILE A 13 -0.45 1.59 -8.09
N SER A 14 -0.91 0.37 -7.86
CA SER A 14 -2.29 0.03 -7.54
C SER A 14 -2.38 -0.58 -6.15
N VAL A 15 -3.19 0.04 -5.30
CA VAL A 15 -3.42 -0.43 -3.94
C VAL A 15 -4.88 -0.79 -3.75
N VAL A 16 -5.10 -1.97 -3.18
CA VAL A 16 -6.41 -2.38 -2.68
C VAL A 16 -6.30 -2.60 -1.19
N ALA A 17 -7.23 -2.01 -0.46
CA ALA A 17 -7.39 -2.26 0.96
C ALA A 17 -8.85 -2.32 1.33
N GLU A 18 -9.06 -2.88 2.50
CA GLU A 18 -10.38 -3.21 2.96
C GLU A 18 -10.56 -2.55 4.33
N ALA A 19 -11.70 -1.88 4.50
CA ALA A 19 -11.97 -1.06 5.66
C ALA A 19 -12.37 -1.88 6.89
N PHE A 20 -12.93 -3.08 6.70
CA PHE A 20 -13.39 -3.97 7.76
C PHE A 20 -13.28 -5.47 7.38
N LEU A 21 -12.09 -6.04 7.52
CA LEU A 21 -11.89 -7.47 7.28
C LEU A 21 -12.45 -8.11 8.55
N PRO A 22 -13.54 -8.91 8.52
CA PRO A 22 -14.18 -9.40 9.74
C PRO A 22 -13.23 -10.21 10.64
N LYS A 23 -12.13 -10.71 10.06
CA LYS A 23 -11.05 -11.43 10.73
C LYS A 23 -9.92 -10.54 11.27
N LEU A 24 -9.78 -9.30 10.79
CA LEU A 24 -8.70 -8.40 11.19
C LEU A 24 -9.27 -7.17 11.91
N ARG A 25 -8.97 -7.07 13.21
CA ARG A 25 -9.58 -6.11 14.15
C ARG A 25 -9.23 -4.63 13.92
N LYS A 26 -8.40 -4.28 12.94
CA LYS A 26 -7.83 -2.93 12.78
C LYS A 26 -7.97 -2.42 11.34
N SER A 27 -8.74 -1.37 11.12
CA SER A 27 -8.92 -0.81 9.77
C SER A 27 -7.65 -0.13 9.23
N ALA A 28 -7.57 0.04 7.91
CA ALA A 28 -6.57 0.89 7.27
C ALA A 28 -7.21 2.25 6.94
N ASN A 29 -6.50 3.33 7.25
CA ASN A 29 -6.86 4.68 6.84
C ASN A 29 -6.04 5.10 5.64
N PHE A 30 -6.67 5.92 4.79
CA PHE A 30 -6.11 6.42 3.55
C PHE A 30 -5.96 7.93 3.59
N ARG A 31 -4.77 8.41 3.23
CA ARG A 31 -4.49 9.83 3.07
C ARG A 31 -3.73 10.09 1.79
N ILE A 32 -4.25 11.00 1.00
CA ILE A 32 -3.52 11.58 -0.13
C ILE A 32 -2.50 12.56 0.46
N ILE A 33 -1.23 12.38 0.11
CA ILE A 33 -0.15 13.30 0.50
C ILE A 33 -0.07 14.42 -0.54
N LYS A 34 0.03 14.04 -1.82
CA LYS A 34 -0.10 14.95 -2.97
C LYS A 34 -1.09 14.36 -3.97
N PRO A 35 -2.07 15.14 -4.45
CA PRO A 35 -3.06 14.65 -5.43
C PRO A 35 -2.39 14.00 -6.64
N ASN A 36 -2.84 12.80 -7.00
CA ASN A 36 -2.35 12.00 -8.13
C ASN A 36 -0.85 11.61 -8.09
N GLU A 37 -0.13 11.93 -7.02
CA GLU A 37 1.32 11.70 -6.94
C GLU A 37 1.72 10.79 -5.79
N SER A 38 1.07 10.91 -4.63
CA SER A 38 1.48 10.13 -3.46
C SER A 38 0.38 9.94 -2.42
N PHE A 39 0.50 8.84 -1.68
CA PHE A 39 -0.42 8.44 -0.63
C PHE A 39 0.32 7.95 0.62
N LEU A 40 -0.41 7.94 1.73
CA LEU A 40 -0.09 7.26 2.97
C LEU A 40 -1.25 6.33 3.35
N ILE A 41 -0.90 5.10 3.72
CA ILE A 41 -1.80 4.11 4.30
C ILE A 41 -1.27 3.81 5.69
N TYR A 42 -2.14 3.79 6.69
CA TYR A 42 -1.73 3.51 8.06
C TYR A 42 -2.81 2.78 8.84
N GLU A 43 -2.38 2.11 9.90
CA GLU A 43 -3.28 1.40 10.81
C GLU A 43 -4.18 2.34 11.63
N SER A 44 -5.44 1.96 11.80
CA SER A 44 -6.45 2.66 12.60
C SER A 44 -7.15 1.68 13.58
N PRO A 45 -7.55 2.15 14.78
CA PRO A 45 -7.33 3.49 15.33
C PRO A 45 -5.90 3.67 15.89
N GLY A 46 -5.32 4.86 15.73
CA GLY A 46 -4.03 5.19 16.33
C GLY A 46 -3.64 6.65 16.12
N GLU A 47 -3.45 7.41 17.20
CA GLU A 47 -3.01 8.83 17.19
C GLU A 47 -1.72 9.02 16.38
N ASN A 48 -0.81 8.04 16.45
CA ASN A 48 0.43 8.04 15.67
C ASN A 48 0.20 8.04 14.16
N GLY A 49 -0.86 7.36 13.67
CA GLY A 49 -1.19 7.32 12.26
C GLY A 49 -1.68 8.67 11.73
N ASP A 50 -2.53 9.35 12.48
CA ASP A 50 -3.00 10.69 12.10
C ASP A 50 -1.88 11.74 12.20
N ASN A 51 -0.98 11.61 13.18
CA ASN A 51 0.22 12.46 13.26
C ASN A 51 1.18 12.19 12.11
N ALA A 52 1.36 10.93 11.70
CA ALA A 52 2.16 10.55 10.55
C ALA A 52 1.59 11.16 9.25
N ALA A 53 0.27 11.11 9.07
CA ALA A 53 -0.38 11.73 7.93
C ALA A 53 -0.16 13.25 7.87
N LYS A 54 -0.31 13.95 9.00
CA LYS A 54 -0.06 15.40 9.08
C LYS A 54 1.39 15.75 8.75
N LEU A 55 2.34 15.00 9.33
CA LEU A 55 3.77 15.20 9.10
C LEU A 55 4.14 14.95 7.63
N ALA A 56 3.62 13.87 7.03
CA ALA A 56 3.84 13.55 5.62
C ALA A 56 3.34 14.66 4.67
N VAL A 57 2.13 15.17 4.89
CA VAL A 57 1.56 16.27 4.09
C VAL A 57 2.38 17.55 4.24
N MET A 58 2.80 17.89 5.47
CA MET A 58 3.64 19.06 5.75
C MET A 58 4.96 18.98 4.99
N MET A 59 5.71 17.88 5.17
CA MET A 59 7.01 17.67 4.52
C MET A 59 6.89 17.62 2.99
N ALA A 60 5.83 17.03 2.47
CA ALA A 60 5.55 17.04 1.04
C ALA A 60 5.32 18.48 0.50
N GLY A 61 4.66 19.34 1.28
CA GLY A 61 4.49 20.77 1.00
C GLY A 61 5.80 21.57 1.04
N GLU A 62 6.76 21.14 1.87
CA GLU A 62 8.14 21.66 1.90
C GLU A 62 9.01 21.12 0.75
N GLY A 63 8.45 20.27 -0.10
CA GLY A 63 9.16 19.66 -1.22
C GLY A 63 10.08 18.53 -0.81
N LYS A 64 9.85 17.84 0.31
CA LYS A 64 10.59 16.60 0.65
C LYS A 64 10.18 15.43 -0.24
N GLY A 65 11.11 14.51 -0.48
CA GLY A 65 10.88 13.27 -1.21
C GLY A 65 10.17 12.21 -0.37
N LEU A 66 9.56 11.19 -1.01
CA LEU A 66 8.83 10.13 -0.30
C LEU A 66 9.74 9.32 0.64
N GLU A 67 10.96 9.01 0.21
CA GLU A 67 11.95 8.32 1.06
C GLU A 67 12.34 9.17 2.28
N GLU A 68 12.60 10.47 2.10
CA GLU A 68 12.91 11.38 3.20
C GLU A 68 11.77 11.45 4.21
N ILE A 69 10.52 11.48 3.72
CA ILE A 69 9.32 11.43 4.56
C ILE A 69 9.27 10.10 5.31
N ALA A 70 9.48 8.97 4.63
CA ALA A 70 9.44 7.64 5.25
C ALA A 70 10.48 7.49 6.36
N ILE A 71 11.72 7.93 6.12
CA ILE A 71 12.80 7.95 7.12
C ILE A 71 12.37 8.76 8.34
N ARG A 72 11.80 9.94 8.11
CA ARG A 72 11.39 10.83 9.20
C ARG A 72 10.23 10.27 10.02
N LEU A 73 9.22 9.70 9.36
CA LEU A 73 8.10 9.03 10.02
C LEU A 73 8.58 7.87 10.90
N ARG A 74 9.51 7.05 10.39
CA ARG A 74 10.12 5.94 11.15
C ARG A 74 10.83 6.43 12.41
N GLU A 75 11.55 7.55 12.32
CA GLU A 75 12.32 8.11 13.44
C GLU A 75 11.45 8.77 14.52
N GLU A 76 10.36 9.42 14.11
CA GLU A 76 9.54 10.22 15.02
C GLU A 76 8.36 9.45 15.61
N LEU A 77 7.83 8.47 14.89
CA LEU A 77 6.53 7.87 15.21
C LEU A 77 6.59 6.33 15.11
N PRO A 78 6.26 5.60 16.19
CA PRO A 78 6.05 4.17 16.09
C PRO A 78 4.71 3.93 15.39
N VAL A 79 4.76 3.72 14.06
CA VAL A 79 3.60 3.59 13.19
C VAL A 79 3.78 2.45 12.19
N GLU A 80 2.70 1.67 12.01
CA GLU A 80 2.55 0.74 10.90
C GLU A 80 1.96 1.50 9.72
N ALA A 81 2.76 1.74 8.67
CA ALA A 81 2.34 2.54 7.54
C ALA A 81 3.00 2.11 6.23
N VAL A 82 2.36 2.47 5.11
CA VAL A 82 2.96 2.44 3.79
C VAL A 82 2.80 3.81 3.15
N ILE A 83 3.91 4.39 2.71
CA ILE A 83 3.95 5.61 1.92
C ILE A 83 4.40 5.24 0.51
N GLY A 84 3.67 5.69 -0.52
CA GLY A 84 3.98 5.33 -1.90
C GLY A 84 3.50 6.36 -2.90
N GLY A 85 4.02 6.27 -4.12
CA GLY A 85 3.71 7.21 -5.18
C GLY A 85 4.84 7.36 -6.20
N ILE A 86 4.89 8.53 -6.83
CA ILE A 86 5.88 8.91 -7.83
C ILE A 86 6.95 9.79 -7.15
N SER A 87 8.23 9.49 -7.40
CA SER A 87 9.37 10.32 -6.98
C SER A 87 9.42 11.64 -7.75
N LYS A 88 10.26 12.58 -7.31
CA LYS A 88 10.45 13.84 -8.06
C LYS A 88 11.00 13.62 -9.46
N GLU A 89 11.77 12.54 -9.63
CA GLU A 89 12.39 12.09 -10.87
C GLU A 89 11.41 11.25 -11.73
N GLY A 90 10.18 11.03 -11.25
CA GLY A 90 9.19 10.25 -11.98
C GLY A 90 9.28 8.75 -11.77
N ALA A 91 10.01 8.25 -10.76
CA ALA A 91 10.09 6.82 -10.47
C ALA A 91 8.96 6.38 -9.53
N ILE A 92 8.31 5.24 -9.81
CA ILE A 92 7.37 4.65 -8.85
C ILE A 92 8.18 4.10 -7.68
N GLN A 93 7.72 4.37 -6.46
CA GLN A 93 8.34 3.88 -5.23
C GLN A 93 7.31 3.74 -4.12
N TYR A 94 7.61 2.88 -3.16
CA TYR A 94 6.88 2.84 -1.90
C TYR A 94 7.78 2.32 -0.77
N HIS A 95 7.42 2.69 0.44
CA HIS A 95 8.18 2.41 1.64
C HIS A 95 7.24 1.89 2.72
N ILE A 96 7.63 0.77 3.32
CA ILE A 96 6.90 0.09 4.38
C ILE A 96 7.56 0.43 5.72
N LEU A 97 6.76 0.94 6.65
CA LEU A 97 7.17 1.31 8.00
C LEU A 97 6.53 0.33 8.99
N SER A 98 7.36 -0.24 9.86
CA SER A 98 6.93 -1.01 11.02
C SER A 98 6.90 -0.13 12.26
N SER A 99 5.95 -0.41 13.15
CA SER A 99 5.90 0.14 14.50
C SER A 99 7.14 -0.20 15.34
N GLU A 100 7.91 -1.22 14.95
CA GLU A 100 9.18 -1.61 15.57
C GLU A 100 10.39 -0.79 15.06
N GLY A 101 10.16 0.15 14.14
CA GLY A 101 11.19 1.04 13.62
C GLY A 101 11.95 0.51 12.40
N THR A 102 11.45 -0.55 11.75
CA THR A 102 12.00 -0.98 10.45
C THR A 102 11.45 -0.14 9.30
N LEU A 103 12.26 0.02 8.26
CA LEU A 103 11.91 0.69 7.01
C LEU A 103 12.42 -0.15 5.85
N GLU A 104 11.49 -0.53 4.98
CA GLU A 104 11.79 -1.24 3.73
C GLU A 104 11.39 -0.36 2.56
N SER A 105 12.32 -0.13 1.63
CA SER A 105 12.11 0.72 0.45
C SER A 105 12.11 -0.13 -0.81
N TYR A 106 11.15 0.11 -1.69
CA TYR A 106 10.94 -0.65 -2.92
C TYR A 106 10.86 0.31 -4.11
N TYR A 107 11.60 -0.03 -5.16
CA TYR A 107 11.77 0.75 -6.39
C TYR A 107 11.52 -0.19 -7.59
N PRO A 108 10.26 -0.33 -8.03
CA PRO A 108 9.91 -1.33 -9.03
C PRO A 108 10.44 -0.95 -10.42
N ASP A 109 11.48 -1.65 -10.88
CA ASP A 109 12.01 -1.50 -12.24
C ASP A 109 11.19 -2.28 -13.29
N CYS A 110 10.58 -3.42 -12.91
CA CYS A 110 9.77 -4.27 -13.79
C CYS A 110 8.81 -5.14 -12.97
N GLY A 111 7.50 -4.90 -13.09
CA GLY A 111 6.48 -5.90 -12.74
C GLY A 111 6.47 -6.42 -11.29
N GLU A 112 6.84 -5.61 -10.30
CA GLU A 112 6.86 -6.06 -8.90
C GLU A 112 5.44 -6.12 -8.31
N SER A 113 5.16 -7.13 -7.50
CA SER A 113 3.87 -7.26 -6.83
C SER A 113 4.11 -7.63 -5.38
N LEU A 114 3.84 -6.71 -4.46
CA LEU A 114 3.97 -6.93 -3.02
C LEU A 114 2.63 -6.98 -2.32
N TYR A 115 2.31 -8.15 -1.79
CA TYR A 115 1.07 -8.38 -1.08
C TYR A 115 1.30 -8.21 0.41
N TYR A 116 0.75 -7.13 0.96
CA TYR A 116 0.72 -6.91 2.38
C TYR A 116 -0.57 -7.52 2.93
N ALA A 117 -0.57 -8.80 3.25
CA ALA A 117 -1.58 -9.37 4.15
C ALA A 117 -0.85 -9.62 5.47
N LYS A 118 -1.12 -8.81 6.51
CA LYS A 118 -0.44 -8.93 7.80
C LYS A 118 -0.71 -10.33 8.37
N HIS A 119 0.31 -11.18 8.28
CA HIS A 119 0.36 -12.58 8.68
C HIS A 119 0.19 -12.75 10.19
N GLU A 120 -1.05 -12.81 10.67
CA GLU A 120 -1.31 -13.58 11.88
C GLU A 120 -1.89 -14.96 11.60
N ASP A 121 -2.26 -15.29 10.34
CA ASP A 121 -2.96 -16.55 10.05
C ASP A 121 -2.53 -17.36 8.80
N ASP A 122 -1.54 -16.94 8.02
CA ASP A 122 -1.32 -17.59 6.71
C ASP A 122 -0.32 -18.75 6.72
N GLN A 123 -0.84 -19.93 7.08
CA GLN A 123 -0.46 -21.21 6.47
C GLN A 123 -1.17 -21.47 5.11
N LEU A 124 -1.84 -20.48 4.49
CA LEU A 124 -2.71 -20.75 3.34
C LEU A 124 -2.09 -20.39 1.97
N LYS A 125 -2.34 -21.29 1.03
CA LYS A 125 -2.10 -21.27 -0.43
C LYS A 125 -2.60 -20.05 -1.25
N PRO A 126 -3.58 -19.21 -0.81
CA PRO A 126 -4.09 -18.07 -1.58
C PRO A 126 -3.01 -17.06 -1.98
N MET A 127 -1.99 -16.84 -1.15
CA MET A 127 -0.89 -15.91 -1.43
C MET A 127 -0.11 -16.27 -2.69
N LYS A 128 0.20 -17.56 -2.86
CA LYS A 128 0.85 -18.08 -4.08
C LYS A 128 -0.08 -18.05 -5.27
N GLU A 129 -1.39 -18.22 -5.07
CA GLU A 129 -2.37 -18.21 -6.15
C GLU A 129 -2.58 -16.82 -6.74
N LEU A 130 -2.60 -15.76 -5.94
CA LEU A 130 -2.68 -14.40 -6.48
C LEU A 130 -1.37 -13.98 -7.16
N GLN A 131 -0.21 -14.22 -6.54
CA GLN A 131 1.08 -13.97 -7.18
C GLN A 131 1.20 -14.72 -8.51
N LYS A 132 0.83 -16.01 -8.53
CA LYS A 132 0.80 -16.82 -9.76
C LYS A 132 -0.23 -16.29 -10.75
N SER A 133 -1.39 -15.81 -10.32
CA SER A 133 -2.40 -15.20 -11.19
C SER A 133 -1.89 -13.91 -11.84
N LEU A 134 -1.25 -13.01 -11.10
CA LEU A 134 -0.66 -11.79 -11.68
C LEU A 134 0.49 -12.12 -12.63
N MET A 135 1.36 -13.08 -12.26
CA MET A 135 2.47 -13.51 -13.12
C MET A 135 2.02 -14.27 -14.37
N MET A 136 0.99 -15.12 -14.29
CA MET A 136 0.50 -15.91 -15.43
C MET A 136 -0.35 -15.09 -16.39
N ASN A 137 -1.14 -14.14 -15.90
CA ASN A 137 -2.08 -13.39 -16.73
C ASN A 137 -1.42 -12.19 -17.43
N GLY A 138 -0.13 -11.94 -17.21
CA GLY A 138 0.62 -10.88 -17.91
C GLY A 138 -0.08 -9.53 -17.80
N MET A 139 -0.56 -9.19 -16.60
CA MET A 139 -1.41 -8.02 -16.38
C MET A 139 -0.67 -6.76 -16.75
N SER A 140 -0.95 -6.30 -17.96
CA SER A 140 -0.20 -5.26 -18.65
C SER A 140 -0.74 -3.89 -18.27
N THR A 141 -1.99 -3.84 -17.80
CA THR A 141 -2.73 -2.62 -17.52
C THR A 141 -3.19 -2.54 -16.07
N ILE A 142 -3.43 -1.31 -15.60
CA ILE A 142 -3.97 -1.03 -14.26
C ILE A 142 -5.33 -1.70 -14.05
N ASN A 143 -6.19 -1.69 -15.06
CA ASN A 143 -7.54 -2.27 -14.98
C ASN A 143 -7.50 -3.78 -14.73
N GLU A 144 -6.59 -4.49 -15.40
CA GLU A 144 -6.41 -5.94 -15.21
C GLU A 144 -5.89 -6.24 -13.80
N VAL A 145 -4.89 -5.48 -13.35
CA VAL A 145 -4.31 -5.59 -12.02
C VAL A 145 -5.37 -5.36 -10.94
N GLN A 146 -6.14 -4.29 -11.05
CA GLN A 146 -7.20 -4.01 -10.10
C GLN A 146 -8.28 -5.08 -10.11
N ALA A 147 -8.70 -5.54 -11.29
CA ALA A 147 -9.69 -6.62 -11.38
C ALA A 147 -9.20 -7.89 -10.69
N ALA A 148 -7.92 -8.25 -10.81
CA ALA A 148 -7.34 -9.37 -10.07
C ALA A 148 -7.29 -9.15 -8.56
N GLN A 149 -6.83 -7.97 -8.12
CA GLN A 149 -6.78 -7.64 -6.69
C GLN A 149 -8.20 -7.72 -6.07
N TYR A 150 -9.22 -7.20 -6.76
CA TYR A 150 -10.62 -7.29 -6.34
C TYR A 150 -11.16 -8.72 -6.34
N ASN A 151 -10.93 -9.47 -7.43
CA ASN A 151 -11.42 -10.86 -7.53
C ASN A 151 -10.82 -11.73 -6.43
N PHE A 152 -9.54 -11.53 -6.12
CA PHE A 152 -8.88 -12.24 -5.03
C PHE A 152 -9.44 -11.82 -3.66
N LEU A 153 -9.64 -10.53 -3.43
CA LEU A 153 -10.27 -10.03 -2.20
C LEU A 153 -11.64 -10.66 -1.96
N GLN A 154 -12.49 -10.69 -3.00
CA GLN A 154 -13.81 -11.32 -2.93
C GLN A 154 -13.72 -12.82 -2.68
N SER A 155 -12.77 -13.51 -3.33
CA SER A 155 -12.54 -14.94 -3.13
C SER A 155 -12.05 -15.25 -1.71
N TYR A 156 -11.18 -14.39 -1.16
CA TYR A 156 -10.64 -14.52 0.18
C TYR A 156 -11.70 -14.30 1.27
N ILE A 157 -12.56 -13.30 1.08
CA ILE A 157 -13.63 -12.97 2.03
C ILE A 157 -14.85 -13.89 1.85
N GLY A 158 -15.06 -14.43 0.65
CA GLY A 158 -16.24 -15.22 0.30
C GLY A 158 -17.49 -14.37 0.07
N ALA A 159 -17.35 -13.05 -0.14
CA ALA A 159 -18.46 -12.13 -0.39
C ALA A 159 -18.04 -10.95 -1.27
N LYS A 160 -19.02 -10.34 -1.94
CA LYS A 160 -18.83 -9.05 -2.61
C LYS A 160 -18.76 -7.95 -1.57
N ILE A 161 -17.65 -7.23 -1.54
CA ILE A 161 -17.42 -6.15 -0.59
C ILE A 161 -16.91 -4.91 -1.30
N ALA A 162 -17.20 -3.73 -0.74
CA ALA A 162 -16.62 -2.48 -1.19
C ALA A 162 -15.18 -2.39 -0.65
N ALA A 163 -14.20 -2.34 -1.54
CA ALA A 163 -12.81 -2.11 -1.18
C ALA A 163 -12.42 -0.68 -1.55
N GLN A 164 -11.54 -0.09 -0.75
CA GLN A 164 -10.90 1.18 -1.07
C GLN A 164 -9.73 0.92 -2.01
N THR A 165 -9.63 1.74 -3.04
CA THR A 165 -8.59 1.61 -4.06
C THR A 165 -7.90 2.92 -4.34
N ILE A 166 -6.59 2.84 -4.51
CA ILE A 166 -5.77 3.94 -4.99
C ILE A 166 -5.04 3.48 -6.24
N ILE A 167 -5.04 4.36 -7.23
CA ILE A 167 -4.22 4.24 -8.44
C ILE A 167 -3.39 5.50 -8.50
N ILE A 168 -2.09 5.34 -8.73
CA ILE A 168 -1.23 6.40 -9.18
C ILE A 168 -0.55 5.89 -10.45
N GLU A 169 -0.64 6.68 -11.52
CA GLU A 169 -0.13 6.40 -12.86
C GLU A 169 0.70 7.62 -13.29
N LYS A 170 1.77 7.38 -14.06
CA LYS A 170 2.62 8.45 -14.61
C LYS A 170 1.93 9.30 -15.67
#